data_AF-V2YC90-F1
#
_entry.id   AF-V2YC90-F1
#
_cell.length_a   1.000
_cell.length_b   1.000
_cell.length_c   1.000
_cell.angle_alpha   90.00
_cell.angle_beta   90.00
_cell.angle_gamma   90.00
#
_symmetry.space_group_name_H-M   'P 1'
#
loop_
_entity.id
_entity.type
_entity.pdbx_description
1 polymer ?
#
loop_
_entity_poly.entity_id
_entity_poly.type
_entity_poly.pdbx_seq_one_letter_code
_entity_poly.pdbx_strand_id
1 'polypeptide(L)'
;MRRRFTPISWPRRDPRHYRFAIPNAVWEYQLRPAEFVIFSYLCYHSSASEPTLEEIAAGVHMTTGTVKKYMDSLSAKKLISGDSTPALKSKDKKFFTLPNEMFLLRLSPSAFVVYAYLLLIEDRQTHTCHPSYNTIATATGLAKNTAMKSINTLLEIELIAVESSSYFDKRGMKWKGNNLYTILPVRAAVDALASVCHNETGCGL
;
A
#
# COMPACT_ATOMS: atom_id res chain seq x y z
N MET A 1 -33.85 5.32 -20.57
CA MET A 1 -32.67 6.01 -20.00
C MET A 1 -32.39 5.45 -18.62
N ARG A 2 -31.38 4.56 -18.48
CA ARG A 2 -31.00 3.97 -17.20
C ARG A 2 -29.96 4.87 -16.52
N ARG A 3 -30.21 5.23 -15.25
CA ARG A 3 -29.31 6.04 -14.42
C ARG A 3 -27.97 5.31 -14.29
N ARG A 4 -26.90 5.96 -14.75
CA ARG A 4 -25.52 5.55 -14.47
C ARG A 4 -25.34 5.65 -12.96
N PHE A 5 -25.14 4.53 -12.28
CA PHE A 5 -24.61 4.56 -10.92
C PHE A 5 -23.10 4.76 -11.05
N THR A 6 -22.69 6.01 -11.26
CA THR A 6 -21.30 6.42 -11.03
C THR A 6 -21.10 6.43 -9.52
N PRO A 7 -20.17 5.65 -8.95
CA PRO A 7 -19.77 5.83 -7.57
C PRO A 7 -19.35 7.30 -7.44
N ILE A 8 -20.08 8.02 -6.58
CA ILE A 8 -19.87 9.39 -6.11
C ILE A 8 -18.69 10.09 -6.81
N SER A 9 -19.01 10.85 -7.85
CA SER A 9 -18.25 11.98 -8.40
C SER A 9 -16.79 12.09 -7.93
N TRP A 10 -15.87 11.38 -8.59
CA TRP A 10 -14.43 11.62 -8.38
C TRP A 10 -14.03 12.89 -9.16
N PRO A 11 -13.56 13.97 -8.50
CA PRO A 11 -13.03 15.11 -9.24
C PRO A 11 -11.77 14.64 -9.97
N ARG A 12 -11.65 14.92 -11.27
CA ARG A 12 -10.37 14.86 -11.99
C ARG A 12 -9.42 15.89 -11.37
N ARG A 13 -8.70 15.53 -10.30
CA ARG A 13 -7.68 16.37 -9.66
C ARG A 13 -6.39 15.56 -9.46
N ASP A 14 -5.28 16.27 -9.43
CA ASP A 14 -3.91 15.75 -9.42
C ASP A 14 -3.68 14.69 -8.31
N PRO A 15 -3.16 13.49 -8.64
CA PRO A 15 -2.87 12.40 -7.69
C PRO A 15 -2.00 12.80 -6.49
N ARG A 16 -1.21 13.89 -6.60
CA ARG A 16 -0.41 14.42 -5.49
C ARG A 16 -1.25 14.98 -4.34
N HIS A 17 -2.52 15.30 -4.57
CA HIS A 17 -3.43 15.86 -3.57
C HIS A 17 -4.33 14.79 -2.90
N TYR A 18 -4.19 13.52 -3.28
CA TYR A 18 -4.93 12.37 -2.72
C TYR A 18 -4.00 11.40 -1.99
N ARG A 19 -2.95 11.91 -1.36
CA ARG A 19 -2.02 11.10 -0.58
C ARG A 19 -2.10 11.49 0.88
N PHE A 20 -1.93 10.51 1.76
CA PHE A 20 -1.82 10.73 3.19
C PHE A 20 -0.39 10.43 3.65
N ALA A 21 0.04 11.14 4.69
CA ALA A 21 1.40 10.99 5.23
C ALA A 21 1.45 9.85 6.24
N ILE A 22 2.52 9.06 6.17
CA ILE A 22 2.88 8.06 7.19
C ILE A 22 4.27 8.41 7.75
N PRO A 23 4.44 8.44 9.08
CA PRO A 23 5.76 8.69 9.66
C PRO A 23 6.73 7.55 9.34
N ASN A 24 7.96 7.87 8.91
CA ASN A 24 8.97 6.85 8.59
C ASN A 24 9.31 5.96 9.79
N ALA A 25 9.14 6.48 11.02
CA ALA A 25 9.34 5.74 12.26
C ALA A 25 8.46 4.48 12.35
N VAL A 26 7.38 4.35 11.56
CA VAL A 26 6.49 3.17 11.57
C VAL A 26 7.27 1.87 11.30
N TRP A 27 8.34 1.97 10.49
CA TRP A 27 9.17 0.83 10.11
C TRP A 27 10.05 0.31 11.27
N GLU A 28 10.30 1.12 12.31
CA GLU A 28 11.01 0.70 13.52
C GLU A 28 10.19 -0.28 14.38
N TYR A 29 8.86 -0.26 14.23
CA TYR A 29 7.94 -1.08 15.03
C TYR A 29 7.68 -2.47 14.44
N GLN A 30 8.22 -2.74 13.24
CA GLN A 30 8.06 -4.01 12.52
C GLN A 30 6.63 -4.56 12.60
N LEU A 31 5.67 -3.70 12.25
CA LEU A 31 4.26 -4.04 12.32
C LEU A 31 3.96 -5.26 11.45
N ARG A 32 3.07 -6.13 11.95
CA ARG A 32 2.55 -7.20 11.09
C ARG A 32 1.83 -6.56 9.90
N PRO A 33 1.81 -7.19 8.72
CA PRO A 33 1.19 -6.59 7.54
C PRO A 33 -0.23 -6.07 7.77
N ALA A 34 -1.07 -6.81 8.50
CA ALA A 34 -2.43 -6.35 8.82
C ALA A 34 -2.47 -5.17 9.81
N GLU A 35 -1.57 -5.12 10.79
CA GLU A 35 -1.43 -3.98 11.71
C GLU A 35 -1.00 -2.73 10.92
N PHE A 36 -0.09 -2.89 9.96
CA PHE A 36 0.38 -1.80 9.11
C PHE A 36 -0.75 -1.24 8.24
N VAL A 37 -1.59 -2.09 7.66
CA VAL A 37 -2.76 -1.66 6.87
C VAL A 37 -3.74 -0.86 7.72
N ILE A 38 -4.10 -1.35 8.92
CA ILE A 38 -5.02 -0.66 9.83
C ILE A 38 -4.42 0.66 10.29
N PHE A 39 -3.15 0.68 10.69
CA PHE A 39 -2.46 1.91 11.06
C PHE A 39 -2.45 2.92 9.91
N SER A 40 -2.20 2.47 8.68
CA SER A 40 -2.24 3.33 7.49
C SER A 40 -3.64 3.90 7.27
N TYR A 41 -4.69 3.11 7.47
CA TYR A 41 -6.09 3.58 7.34
C TYR A 41 -6.44 4.65 8.38
N LEU A 42 -5.96 4.50 9.61
CA LEU A 42 -6.14 5.52 10.65
C LEU A 42 -5.39 6.82 10.31
N CYS A 43 -4.18 6.73 9.74
CA CYS A 43 -3.45 7.90 9.24
C CYS A 43 -4.24 8.63 8.13
N TYR A 44 -4.88 7.87 7.23
CA TYR A 44 -5.75 8.41 6.19
C TYR A 44 -6.98 9.15 6.77
N HIS A 45 -7.58 8.63 7.85
CA HIS A 45 -8.75 9.23 8.51
C HIS A 45 -8.46 10.26 9.59
N SER A 46 -7.18 10.50 9.95
CA SER A 46 -6.79 11.35 11.09
C SER A 46 -7.27 12.82 11.06
N SER A 47 -7.82 13.30 9.94
CA SER A 47 -8.42 14.63 9.78
C SER A 47 -9.95 14.66 9.78
N ALA A 48 -10.60 13.48 9.75
CA ALA A 48 -12.04 13.29 9.82
C ALA A 48 -12.45 12.74 11.19
N SER A 49 -13.75 12.77 11.51
CA SER A 49 -14.29 12.20 12.74
C SER A 49 -13.77 10.78 13.00
N GLU A 50 -13.66 10.40 14.28
CA GLU A 50 -13.21 9.06 14.69
C GLU A 50 -13.97 7.97 13.92
N PRO A 51 -13.26 7.17 13.09
CA PRO A 51 -13.91 6.15 12.26
C PRO A 51 -14.41 5.00 13.15
N THR A 52 -15.62 4.53 12.88
CA THR A 52 -16.18 3.37 13.56
C THR A 52 -15.43 2.09 13.18
N LEU A 53 -15.50 1.08 14.04
CA LEU A 53 -14.88 -0.23 13.79
C LEU A 53 -15.37 -0.87 12.47
N GLU A 54 -16.63 -0.63 12.12
CA GLU A 54 -17.27 -1.14 10.89
C GLU A 54 -16.73 -0.43 9.65
N GLU A 55 -16.55 0.89 9.70
CA GLU A 55 -15.93 1.66 8.62
C GLU A 55 -14.48 1.24 8.38
N ILE A 56 -13.71 1.02 9.44
CA ILE A 56 -12.32 0.53 9.31
C ILE A 56 -12.32 -0.86 8.67
N ALA A 57 -13.16 -1.77 9.17
CA ALA A 57 -13.27 -3.13 8.65
C ALA A 57 -13.63 -3.16 7.16
N ALA A 58 -14.60 -2.33 6.74
CA ALA A 58 -14.98 -2.19 5.34
C ALA A 58 -13.85 -1.59 4.49
N GLY A 59 -13.18 -0.54 4.98
CA GLY A 59 -12.12 0.15 4.25
C GLY A 59 -10.84 -0.68 4.06
N VAL A 60 -10.50 -1.53 5.03
CA VAL A 60 -9.31 -2.40 4.97
C VAL A 60 -9.61 -3.83 4.49
N HIS A 61 -10.87 -4.12 4.14
CA HIS A 61 -11.36 -5.44 3.70
C HIS A 61 -11.05 -6.57 4.69
N MET A 62 -11.32 -6.32 5.97
CA MET A 62 -11.13 -7.29 7.07
C MET A 62 -12.40 -7.45 7.91
N THR A 63 -12.46 -8.50 8.73
CA THR A 63 -13.55 -8.65 9.71
C THR A 63 -13.36 -7.68 10.88
N THR A 64 -14.46 -7.21 11.45
CA THR A 64 -14.45 -6.34 12.65
C THR A 64 -13.70 -6.96 13.83
N GLY A 65 -13.83 -8.28 14.05
CA GLY A 65 -13.09 -8.99 15.10
C GLY A 65 -11.57 -9.00 14.87
N THR A 66 -11.14 -9.07 13.60
CA THR A 66 -9.72 -9.00 13.23
C THR A 66 -9.19 -7.59 13.40
N VAL A 67 -9.95 -6.58 12.98
CA VAL A 67 -9.58 -5.17 13.18
C VAL A 67 -9.44 -4.87 14.67
N LYS A 68 -10.42 -5.26 15.50
CA LYS A 68 -10.37 -5.07 16.95
C LYS A 68 -9.10 -5.66 17.56
N LYS A 69 -8.78 -6.92 17.23
CA LYS A 69 -7.56 -7.58 17.70
C LYS A 69 -6.29 -6.80 17.36
N TYR A 70 -6.19 -6.25 16.14
CA TYR A 70 -5.00 -5.49 15.73
C TYR A 70 -5.00 -4.08 16.28
N MET A 71 -6.16 -3.45 16.49
CA MET A 71 -6.29 -2.19 17.23
C MET A 71 -5.76 -2.35 18.65
N ASP A 72 -6.18 -3.38 19.38
CA ASP A 72 -5.68 -3.66 20.73
C ASP A 72 -4.14 -3.83 20.73
N SER A 73 -3.61 -4.51 19.70
CA SER A 73 -2.16 -4.67 19.53
C SER A 73 -1.43 -3.35 19.21
N LEU A 74 -2.05 -2.44 18.46
CA LEU A 74 -1.50 -1.11 18.15
C LEU A 74 -1.53 -0.20 19.39
N SER A 75 -2.59 -0.28 20.19
CA SER A 75 -2.72 0.41 21.48
C SER A 75 -1.64 -0.05 22.46
N ALA A 76 -1.41 -1.36 22.55
CA ALA A 76 -0.35 -1.93 23.39
C ALA A 76 1.06 -1.43 22.97
N LYS A 77 1.28 -1.19 21.67
CA LYS A 77 2.50 -0.59 21.11
C LYS A 77 2.56 0.94 21.27
N LYS A 78 1.53 1.57 21.85
CA LYS A 78 1.37 3.04 21.99
C LYS A 78 1.44 3.79 20.66
N LEU A 79 0.97 3.14 19.59
CA LEU A 79 0.95 3.70 18.24
C LEU A 79 -0.36 4.43 17.92
N ILE A 80 -1.42 4.10 18.66
CA ILE A 80 -2.71 4.76 18.59
C ILE A 80 -3.09 5.24 19.99
N SER A 81 -3.73 6.40 20.05
CA SER A 81 -4.36 6.93 21.26
C SER A 81 -5.74 6.25 21.47
N GLY A 82 -6.34 6.46 22.65
CA GLY A 82 -7.61 5.83 23.02
C GLY A 82 -8.81 6.18 22.13
N ASP A 83 -8.68 7.23 21.33
CA ASP A 83 -9.63 7.75 20.32
C ASP A 83 -9.28 7.29 18.89
N SER A 84 -8.53 6.19 18.76
CA SER A 84 -8.07 5.65 17.47
C SER A 84 -7.19 6.60 16.64
N THR A 85 -6.70 7.70 17.23
CA THR A 85 -5.82 8.64 16.52
C THR A 85 -4.39 8.10 16.46
N PRO A 86 -3.72 8.13 15.29
CA PRO A 86 -2.31 7.76 15.19
C PRO A 86 -1.43 8.67 16.06
N ALA A 87 -0.76 8.09 17.04
CA ALA A 87 0.04 8.79 18.04
C ALA A 87 1.56 8.60 17.84
N LEU A 88 1.98 8.27 16.62
CA LEU A 88 3.38 7.98 16.32
C LEU A 88 4.22 9.27 16.23
N LYS A 89 5.01 9.53 17.26
CA LYS A 89 5.97 10.66 17.29
C LYS A 89 7.21 10.32 16.45
N SER A 90 7.34 10.96 15.29
CA SER A 90 8.57 10.90 14.48
C SER A 90 9.63 11.84 15.07
N LYS A 91 10.78 11.30 15.51
CA LYS A 91 11.90 12.10 16.03
C LYS A 91 12.43 13.09 14.99
N ASP A 92 12.48 12.67 13.73
CA ASP A 92 13.08 13.43 12.62
C ASP A 92 12.05 14.21 11.79
N LYS A 93 10.75 14.13 12.12
CA LYS A 93 9.65 14.65 11.28
C LYS A 93 9.71 14.18 9.81
N LYS A 94 10.30 12.99 9.56
CA LYS A 94 10.33 12.38 8.23
C LYS A 94 9.07 11.56 8.00
N PHE A 95 8.48 11.75 6.83
CA PHE A 95 7.27 11.07 6.37
C PHE A 95 7.42 10.67 4.92
N PHE A 96 6.79 9.56 4.56
CA PHE A 96 6.49 9.21 3.17
C PHE A 96 4.98 9.30 2.96
N THR A 97 4.54 9.26 1.72
CA THR A 97 3.12 9.43 1.40
C THR A 97 2.59 8.21 0.67
N LEU A 98 1.37 7.82 1.00
CA LEU A 98 0.64 6.74 0.32
C LEU A 98 -0.56 7.31 -0.45
N PRO A 99 -0.87 6.80 -1.65
CA PRO A 99 -2.12 7.13 -2.34
C PRO A 99 -3.33 6.56 -1.61
N ASN A 100 -4.37 7.39 -1.46
CA ASN A 100 -5.64 7.01 -0.82
C ASN A 100 -6.29 5.80 -1.52
N GLU A 101 -6.12 5.72 -2.84
CA GLU A 101 -6.71 4.68 -3.67
C GLU A 101 -6.20 3.27 -3.37
N MET A 102 -5.10 3.13 -2.61
CA MET A 102 -4.61 1.81 -2.18
C MET A 102 -5.68 0.98 -1.45
N PHE A 103 -6.60 1.63 -0.72
CA PHE A 103 -7.69 0.95 -0.02
C PHE A 103 -8.79 0.44 -0.96
N LEU A 104 -8.85 0.91 -2.20
CA LEU A 104 -9.80 0.43 -3.22
C LEU A 104 -9.30 -0.84 -3.91
N LEU A 105 -7.99 -1.04 -3.98
CA LEU A 105 -7.34 -2.09 -4.76
C LEU A 105 -7.38 -3.48 -4.11
N ARG A 106 -8.05 -3.62 -2.95
CA ARG A 106 -8.22 -4.90 -2.21
C ARG A 106 -6.92 -5.71 -2.08
N LEU A 107 -5.80 -5.01 -1.93
CA LEU A 107 -4.49 -5.63 -1.79
C LEU A 107 -4.47 -6.54 -0.56
N SER A 108 -3.83 -7.70 -0.70
CA SER A 108 -3.48 -8.48 0.49
C SER A 108 -2.60 -7.63 1.41
N PRO A 109 -2.65 -7.83 2.74
CA PRO A 109 -1.83 -7.04 3.66
C PRO A 109 -0.33 -7.09 3.33
N SER A 110 0.16 -8.23 2.85
CA SER A 110 1.54 -8.40 2.39
C SER A 110 1.86 -7.56 1.15
N ALA A 111 0.96 -7.53 0.15
CA ALA A 111 1.14 -6.69 -1.03
C ALA A 111 1.08 -5.19 -0.70
N PHE A 112 0.19 -4.81 0.22
CA PHE A 112 0.07 -3.43 0.70
C PHE A 112 1.38 -2.95 1.35
N VAL A 113 1.94 -3.71 2.29
CA VAL A 113 3.17 -3.30 2.99
C VAL A 113 4.39 -3.32 2.05
N VAL A 114 4.45 -4.25 1.10
CA VAL A 114 5.51 -4.24 0.07
C VAL A 114 5.42 -3.00 -0.81
N TYR A 115 4.23 -2.64 -1.29
CA TYR A 115 4.06 -1.43 -2.09
C TYR A 115 4.38 -0.16 -1.28
N ALA A 116 3.94 -0.10 -0.02
CA ALA A 116 4.28 1.00 0.87
C ALA A 116 5.79 1.12 1.11
N TYR A 117 6.51 0.00 1.19
CA TYR A 117 7.97 0.00 1.28
C TYR A 117 8.63 0.51 -0.01
N LEU A 118 8.14 0.12 -1.19
CA LEU A 118 8.67 0.65 -2.45
C LEU A 118 8.46 2.17 -2.55
N LEU A 119 7.29 2.67 -2.15
CA LEU A 119 6.98 4.11 -2.08
C LEU A 119 7.83 4.86 -1.03
N LEU A 120 8.27 4.19 0.03
CA LEU A 120 9.18 4.78 1.03
C LEU A 120 10.55 5.11 0.40
N ILE A 121 11.05 4.23 -0.46
CA ILE A 121 12.41 4.28 -0.99
C ILE A 121 12.49 4.75 -2.45
N GLU A 122 11.35 5.06 -3.07
CA GLU A 122 11.31 5.55 -4.44
C GLU A 122 12.15 6.82 -4.58
N ASP A 123 12.91 6.90 -5.66
CA ASP A 123 13.39 8.18 -6.14
C ASP A 123 12.19 8.91 -6.74
N ARG A 124 11.81 10.04 -6.14
CA ARG A 124 10.63 10.81 -6.54
C ARG A 124 10.77 11.52 -7.89
N GLN A 125 12.00 11.66 -8.41
CA GLN A 125 12.23 12.26 -9.72
C GLN A 125 12.05 11.23 -10.84
N THR A 126 12.52 10.00 -10.61
CA THR A 126 12.48 8.94 -11.62
C THR A 126 11.31 7.96 -11.42
N HIS A 127 10.66 7.99 -10.26
CA HIS A 127 9.68 7.00 -9.81
C HIS A 127 10.23 5.58 -9.79
N THR A 128 11.52 5.41 -9.53
CA THR A 128 12.17 4.09 -9.52
C THR A 128 12.84 3.75 -8.19
N CYS A 129 12.97 2.46 -7.91
CA CYS A 129 13.81 1.93 -6.83
C CYS A 129 14.38 0.56 -7.22
N HIS A 130 15.43 0.10 -6.55
CA HIS A 130 16.14 -1.14 -6.91
C HIS A 130 16.49 -2.04 -5.70
N PRO A 131 15.57 -2.23 -4.72
CA PRO A 131 15.82 -3.15 -3.61
C PRO A 131 15.91 -4.60 -4.10
N SER A 132 16.76 -5.40 -3.46
CA SER A 132 16.71 -6.86 -3.68
C SER A 132 15.45 -7.46 -3.01
N TYR A 133 15.02 -8.66 -3.43
CA TYR A 133 13.94 -9.37 -2.72
C TYR A 133 14.26 -9.62 -1.24
N ASN A 134 15.54 -9.83 -0.91
CA ASN A 134 15.97 -9.99 0.49
C ASN A 134 15.80 -8.67 1.26
N THR A 135 16.16 -7.53 0.64
CA THR A 135 15.98 -6.20 1.22
C THR A 135 14.51 -5.91 1.51
N ILE A 136 13.62 -6.21 0.55
CA ILE A 136 12.16 -6.06 0.72
C ILE A 136 11.68 -6.95 1.87
N ALA A 137 12.06 -8.23 1.86
CA ALA A 137 11.66 -9.20 2.89
C ALA A 137 12.08 -8.75 4.29
N THR A 138 13.33 -8.33 4.46
CA THR A 138 13.86 -7.85 5.73
C THR A 138 13.14 -6.58 6.19
N ALA A 139 12.97 -5.57 5.32
CA ALA A 139 12.34 -4.32 5.69
C ALA A 139 10.85 -4.46 6.05
N THR A 140 10.15 -5.38 5.39
CA THR A 140 8.72 -5.65 5.62
C THR A 140 8.45 -6.73 6.66
N GLY A 141 9.49 -7.39 7.18
CA GLY A 141 9.34 -8.53 8.10
C GLY A 141 8.70 -9.77 7.44
N LEU A 142 8.66 -9.83 6.11
CA LEU A 142 8.07 -10.93 5.35
C LEU A 142 9.09 -12.02 5.04
N ALA A 143 8.61 -13.25 4.85
CA ALA A 143 9.41 -14.27 4.18
C ALA A 143 9.68 -13.85 2.73
N LYS A 144 10.87 -14.17 2.20
CA LYS A 144 11.26 -13.85 0.82
C LYS A 144 10.23 -14.29 -0.22
N ASN A 145 9.70 -15.50 -0.09
CA ASN A 145 8.69 -16.02 -1.02
C ASN A 145 7.39 -15.21 -0.98
N THR A 146 7.01 -14.69 0.19
CA THR A 146 5.85 -13.82 0.34
C THR A 146 6.08 -12.45 -0.28
N ALA A 147 7.29 -11.88 -0.12
CA ALA A 147 7.66 -10.65 -0.81
C ALA A 147 7.64 -10.81 -2.33
N MET A 148 8.15 -11.93 -2.86
CA MET A 148 8.10 -12.24 -4.29
C MET A 148 6.67 -12.37 -4.81
N LYS A 149 5.80 -13.11 -4.10
CA LYS A 149 4.37 -13.20 -4.46
C LYS A 149 3.68 -11.83 -4.45
N SER A 150 4.00 -11.01 -3.45
CA SER A 150 3.48 -9.65 -3.33
C SER A 150 3.90 -8.77 -4.51
N ILE A 151 5.17 -8.83 -4.93
CA ILE A 151 5.66 -8.15 -6.13
C ILE A 151 4.93 -8.60 -7.38
N ASN A 152 4.70 -9.92 -7.56
CA ASN A 152 3.94 -10.42 -8.70
C ASN A 152 2.50 -9.86 -8.71
N THR A 153 1.83 -9.84 -7.57
CA THR A 153 0.49 -9.23 -7.47
C THR A 153 0.52 -7.75 -7.85
N LEU A 154 1.51 -6.98 -7.40
CA LEU A 154 1.63 -5.56 -7.73
C LEU A 154 1.89 -5.32 -9.23
N LEU A 155 2.63 -6.23 -9.87
CA LEU A 155 2.86 -6.21 -11.32
C LEU A 155 1.58 -6.56 -12.10
N GLU A 156 0.85 -7.59 -11.67
CA GLU A 156 -0.40 -8.04 -12.29
C GLU A 156 -1.48 -6.94 -12.32
N ILE A 157 -1.54 -6.10 -11.29
CA ILE A 157 -2.48 -4.98 -11.21
C ILE A 157 -1.87 -3.65 -11.67
N GLU A 158 -0.69 -3.68 -12.29
CA GLU A 158 -0.02 -2.52 -12.88
C GLU A 158 0.24 -1.37 -11.89
N LEU A 159 0.53 -1.68 -10.62
CA LEU A 159 1.06 -0.69 -9.66
C LEU A 159 2.56 -0.48 -9.83
N ILE A 160 3.26 -1.46 -10.37
CA ILE A 160 4.69 -1.40 -10.65
C ILE A 160 4.99 -2.02 -12.00
N ALA A 161 6.06 -1.54 -12.65
CA ALA A 161 6.75 -2.26 -13.70
C ALA A 161 8.08 -2.80 -13.17
N VAL A 162 8.55 -3.92 -13.71
CA VAL A 162 9.79 -4.58 -13.27
C VAL A 162 10.72 -4.80 -14.45
N GLU A 163 11.92 -4.25 -14.38
CA GLU A 163 13.00 -4.51 -15.31
C GLU A 163 14.10 -5.31 -14.61
N SER A 164 14.44 -6.48 -15.16
CA SER A 164 15.55 -7.26 -14.63
C SER A 164 16.88 -6.64 -15.06
N SER A 165 17.74 -6.27 -14.11
CA SER A 165 19.09 -5.81 -14.43
C SER A 165 20.11 -6.97 -14.45
N SER A 166 21.23 -6.72 -15.11
CA SER A 166 22.41 -7.59 -15.07
C SER A 166 23.68 -6.76 -15.10
N TYR A 167 24.74 -7.24 -14.48
CA TYR A 167 26.05 -6.59 -14.50
C TYR A 167 27.15 -7.60 -14.85
N PHE A 168 28.29 -7.10 -15.31
CA PHE A 168 29.48 -7.92 -15.55
C PHE A 168 30.46 -7.73 -14.40
N ASP A 169 31.04 -8.82 -13.90
CA ASP A 169 32.13 -8.72 -12.93
C ASP A 169 33.46 -8.38 -13.60
N LYS A 170 34.51 -8.17 -12.80
CA LYS A 170 35.87 -7.86 -13.28
C LYS A 170 36.47 -8.97 -14.16
N ARG A 171 35.88 -10.18 -14.17
CA ARG A 171 36.31 -11.34 -14.97
C ARG A 171 35.45 -11.51 -16.23
N GLY A 172 34.50 -10.59 -16.50
CA GLY A 172 33.61 -10.64 -17.66
C GLY A 172 32.42 -11.59 -17.50
N MET A 173 32.16 -12.12 -16.30
CA MET A 173 30.99 -12.99 -16.06
C MET A 173 29.73 -12.15 -15.84
N LYS A 174 28.63 -12.50 -16.52
CA LYS A 174 27.34 -11.83 -16.38
C LYS A 174 26.60 -12.36 -15.14
N TRP A 175 26.26 -11.46 -14.23
CA TRP A 175 25.49 -11.71 -13.02
C TRP A 175 24.11 -11.07 -13.10
N LYS A 176 23.10 -11.73 -12.51
CA LYS A 176 21.77 -11.14 -12.35
C LYS A 176 21.85 -10.05 -11.28
N GLY A 177 21.51 -8.83 -11.65
CA GLY A 177 21.42 -7.70 -10.72
C GLY A 177 20.07 -7.67 -10.00
N ASN A 178 19.88 -6.66 -9.17
CA ASN A 178 18.57 -6.40 -8.57
C ASN A 178 17.58 -5.95 -9.63
N ASN A 179 16.31 -6.26 -9.44
CA ASN A 179 15.28 -5.71 -10.30
C ASN A 179 15.18 -4.19 -10.08
N LEU A 180 15.01 -3.46 -11.17
CA LEU A 180 14.56 -2.07 -11.15
C LEU A 180 13.03 -2.10 -11.13
N TYR A 181 12.44 -1.46 -10.14
CA TYR A 181 11.01 -1.29 -10.01
C TYR A 181 10.65 0.14 -10.36
N THR A 182 9.67 0.31 -11.24
CA THR A 182 9.10 1.62 -11.58
C THR A 182 7.71 1.70 -11.00
N ILE A 183 7.44 2.72 -10.18
CA ILE A 183 6.13 2.98 -9.61
C ILE A 183 5.23 3.57 -10.70
N LEU A 184 4.09 2.94 -10.94
CA LEU A 184 3.14 3.37 -11.96
C LEU A 184 2.02 4.24 -11.34
N PRO A 185 1.35 5.10 -12.13
CA PRO A 185 0.21 5.87 -11.64
C PRO A 185 -0.93 4.97 -11.14
N VAL A 186 -1.22 5.03 -9.84
CA VAL A 186 -2.25 4.21 -9.17
C VAL A 186 -3.63 4.31 -9.82
N ARG A 187 -3.93 5.46 -10.44
CA ARG A 187 -5.22 5.69 -11.11
C ARG A 187 -5.50 4.67 -12.21
N ALA A 188 -4.49 4.24 -12.96
CA ALA A 188 -4.65 3.24 -14.01
C ALA A 188 -5.15 1.90 -13.44
N ALA A 189 -4.55 1.43 -12.35
CA ALA A 189 -4.97 0.22 -11.64
C ALA A 189 -6.41 0.30 -11.13
N VAL A 190 -6.82 1.46 -10.59
CA VAL A 190 -8.18 1.68 -10.08
C VAL A 190 -9.21 1.71 -11.21
N ASP A 191 -8.89 2.38 -12.31
CA ASP A 191 -9.78 2.46 -13.48
C ASP A 191 -9.95 1.07 -14.13
N ALA A 192 -8.87 0.27 -14.18
CA ALA A 192 -8.93 -1.12 -14.63
C ALA A 192 -9.86 -1.96 -13.74
N LEU A 193 -9.73 -1.88 -12.42
CA LEU A 193 -10.60 -2.58 -11.46
C LEU A 193 -12.08 -2.21 -11.65
N ALA A 194 -12.39 -0.92 -11.82
CA ALA A 194 -13.75 -0.46 -12.06
C ALA A 194 -14.35 -1.01 -13.36
N SER A 195 -13.53 -1.16 -14.41
CA SER A 195 -13.98 -1.73 -15.70
C SER A 195 -14.35 -3.21 -15.59
N VAL A 196 -13.63 -3.99 -14.75
CA VAL A 196 -13.92 -5.41 -14.52
C VAL A 196 -15.24 -5.61 -13.80
N CYS A 197 -15.51 -4.83 -12.74
CA CYS A 197 -16.78 -4.89 -12.02
C CYS A 197 -18.01 -4.55 -12.89
N HIS A 198 -17.83 -3.71 -13.92
CA HIS A 198 -18.89 -3.43 -14.90
C HIS A 198 -19.18 -4.59 -15.85
N ASN A 199 -18.21 -5.46 -16.12
CA ASN A 199 -18.38 -6.60 -17.02
C ASN A 199 -18.95 -7.84 -16.31
N GLU A 200 -18.66 -8.01 -15.01
CA GLU A 200 -19.19 -9.14 -14.21
C GLU A 200 -20.66 -8.97 -13.79
N THR A 201 -21.22 -7.76 -13.88
CA THR A 201 -22.66 -7.50 -13.69
C THR A 201 -23.48 -7.67 -14.98
N GLY A 202 -22.92 -8.40 -15.96
CA GLY A 202 -23.54 -8.80 -17.21
C GLY A 202 -24.86 -9.55 -17.01
N CYS A 203 -25.94 -8.78 -17.08
CA CYS A 203 -27.32 -9.19 -17.30
C CYS A 203 -27.37 -10.24 -18.42
N GLY A 204 -27.71 -11.48 -18.07
CA GLY A 204 -28.18 -12.47 -19.04
C GLY A 204 -29.47 -11.95 -19.69
N LEU A 205 -29.50 -12.04 -21.02
CA LEU A 205 -30.65 -11.73 -21.89
C LEU A 205 -31.94 -12.40 -21.43
#